data_AF-A0A0V0GIN2-F1
#
_entry.id   AF-A0A0V0GIN2-F1
#
_cell.length_a   1.000
_cell.length_b   1.000
_cell.length_c   1.000
_cell.angle_alpha   90.00
_cell.angle_beta   90.00
_cell.angle_gamma   90.00
#
_symmetry.space_group_name_H-M   'P 1'
#
loop_
_entity.id
_entity.type
_entity.pdbx_description
1 polymer ?
#
loop_
_entity_poly.entity_id
_entity_poly.type
_entity_poly.pdbx_seq_one_letter_code
_entity_poly.pdbx_strand_id
1 'polypeptide(L)'
;MAVKGQNVGIVLELIKPNPSVLALEDNKANRALHIATKKGRPQMVQCLISIECIDLNAINKAGETAFDIAEKFGMPEVVSILKVAGAAHSKDHGK
;
A
#
# COMPACT_ATOMS: atom_id res chain seq x y z
N MET A 1 13.76 1.22 0.83
CA MET A 1 12.53 1.27 1.64
C MET A 1 12.43 0.06 2.54
N ALA A 2 12.17 0.27 3.84
CA ALA A 2 12.07 -0.77 4.88
C ALA A 2 11.02 -1.85 4.58
N VAL A 3 9.98 -1.49 3.82
CA VAL A 3 8.88 -2.39 3.36
C VAL A 3 9.37 -3.56 2.49
N LYS A 4 10.64 -3.56 2.04
CA LYS A 4 11.24 -4.67 1.30
C LYS A 4 11.43 -5.92 2.18
N GLY A 5 11.61 -5.78 3.49
CA GLY A 5 11.78 -6.89 4.46
C GLY A 5 10.45 -7.46 4.97
N GLN A 6 10.41 -8.73 5.37
CA GLN A 6 9.22 -9.42 5.89
C GLN A 6 8.80 -8.98 7.32
N ASN A 7 9.64 -8.22 8.02
CA ASN A 7 9.41 -7.87 9.42
C ASN A 7 8.46 -6.66 9.58
N VAL A 8 7.19 -6.98 9.81
CA VAL A 8 6.13 -6.01 10.14
C VAL A 8 6.53 -5.14 11.34
N GLY A 9 7.07 -5.75 12.40
CA GLY A 9 7.44 -5.04 13.63
C GLY A 9 8.48 -3.94 13.41
N ILE A 10 9.51 -4.22 12.61
CA ILE A 10 10.56 -3.23 12.28
C ILE A 10 9.98 -2.08 11.45
N VAL A 11 9.06 -2.40 10.51
CA VAL A 11 8.42 -1.37 9.69
C VAL A 11 7.55 -0.46 10.55
N LEU A 12 6.77 -1.00 11.50
CA LEU A 12 5.99 -0.21 12.45
C LEU A 12 6.87 0.64 13.38
N GLU A 13 7.96 0.07 13.90
CA GLU A 13 8.94 0.81 14.72
C GLU A 13 9.59 1.97 13.96
N LEU A 14 9.86 1.81 12.66
CA LEU A 14 10.41 2.86 11.80
C LEU A 14 9.38 3.92 11.41
N ILE A 15 8.11 3.55 11.29
CA ILE A 15 7.01 4.47 10.95
C ILE A 15 6.58 5.30 12.16
N LYS A 16 6.52 4.70 13.36
CA LYS A 16 6.11 5.37 14.62
C LYS A 16 6.73 6.76 14.82
N PRO A 17 8.07 6.94 14.71
CA PRO A 17 8.67 8.26 14.90
C PRO A 17 8.47 9.20 13.71
N ASN A 18 8.25 8.69 12.49
CA ASN A 18 8.16 9.48 11.26
C ASN A 18 7.13 8.89 10.28
N PRO A 19 5.83 9.16 10.44
CA PRO A 19 4.79 8.59 9.58
C PRO A 19 4.87 9.09 8.12
N SER A 20 5.53 10.23 7.89
CA SER A 20 5.81 10.78 6.57
C SER A 20 6.63 9.85 5.66
N VAL A 21 7.31 8.83 6.22
CA VAL A 21 7.98 7.79 5.42
C VAL A 21 7.02 6.97 4.56
N LEU A 22 5.72 6.96 4.87
CA LEU A 22 4.68 6.27 4.09
C LEU A 22 4.32 7.02 2.81
N ALA A 23 4.42 8.35 2.85
CA ALA A 23 4.17 9.22 1.71
C ALA A 23 5.35 9.21 0.72
N LEU A 24 6.51 8.69 1.13
CA LEU A 24 7.67 8.55 0.25
C LEU A 24 7.37 7.57 -0.87
N GLU A 25 7.80 7.95 -2.06
CA GLU A 25 7.64 7.14 -3.25
C GLU A 25 9.02 6.65 -3.73
N ASP A 26 9.04 5.47 -4.36
CA ASP A 26 10.23 4.99 -5.07
C ASP A 26 10.37 5.65 -6.46
N ASN A 27 11.39 5.29 -7.23
CA ASN A 27 11.62 5.82 -8.58
C ASN A 27 10.44 5.61 -9.56
N LYS A 28 9.52 4.68 -9.25
CA LYS A 28 8.30 4.36 -10.01
C LYS A 28 7.04 4.96 -9.37
N ALA A 29 7.20 5.93 -8.46
CA ALA A 29 6.15 6.49 -7.64
C ALA A 29 5.38 5.44 -6.78
N ASN A 30 6.01 4.30 -6.45
CA ASN A 30 5.39 3.34 -5.54
C ASN A 30 5.57 3.80 -4.10
N ARG A 31 4.46 4.07 -3.44
CA ARG A 31 4.38 4.20 -1.97
C ARG A 31 4.48 2.85 -1.25
N ALA A 32 4.56 2.91 0.08
CA ALA A 32 4.62 1.73 0.95
C ALA A 32 3.51 0.70 0.65
N LEU A 33 2.28 1.16 0.42
CA LEU A 33 1.12 0.30 0.14
C LEU A 33 1.24 -0.46 -1.19
N HIS A 34 1.70 0.21 -2.25
CA HIS A 34 1.99 -0.43 -3.55
C HIS A 34 3.04 -1.53 -3.41
N ILE A 35 4.09 -1.28 -2.63
CA ILE A 35 5.19 -2.23 -2.43
C ILE A 35 4.70 -3.44 -1.62
N ALA A 36 3.96 -3.23 -0.53
CA ALA A 36 3.40 -4.31 0.28
C ALA A 36 2.45 -5.19 -0.54
N THR A 37 1.60 -4.57 -1.36
CA THR A 37 0.65 -5.24 -2.24
C THR A 37 1.35 -6.02 -3.34
N LYS A 38 2.30 -5.41 -4.04
CA LYS A 38 3.12 -6.08 -5.07
C LYS A 38 3.91 -7.27 -4.53
N LYS A 39 4.23 -7.26 -3.23
CA LYS A 39 4.92 -8.36 -2.55
C LYS A 39 3.98 -9.43 -2.01
N GLY A 40 2.67 -9.25 -2.11
CA GLY A 40 1.67 -10.20 -1.61
C GLY A 40 1.77 -10.43 -0.12
N ARG A 41 1.91 -9.35 0.64
CA ARG A 41 2.04 -9.41 2.10
C ARG A 41 0.78 -8.82 2.76
N PRO A 42 -0.31 -9.61 2.90
CA PRO A 42 -1.58 -9.13 3.45
C PRO A 42 -1.44 -8.54 4.85
N GLN A 43 -0.63 -9.18 5.72
CA GLN A 43 -0.34 -8.67 7.06
C GLN A 43 0.32 -7.28 7.04
N MET A 44 1.27 -7.05 6.13
CA MET A 44 1.90 -5.75 5.95
C MET A 44 0.89 -4.71 5.46
N VAL A 45 0.04 -5.09 4.50
CA VAL A 45 -1.02 -4.23 4.00
C VAL A 45 -1.96 -3.85 5.14
N GLN A 46 -2.37 -4.80 5.97
CA GLN A 46 -3.28 -4.57 7.10
C GLN A 46 -2.68 -3.62 8.15
N CYS A 47 -1.40 -3.79 8.48
CA CYS A 47 -0.69 -2.86 9.36
C CYS A 47 -0.57 -1.47 8.74
N LEU A 48 -0.33 -1.38 7.44
CA LEU A 48 -0.19 -0.11 6.72
C LEU A 48 -1.53 0.65 6.65
N ILE A 49 -2.63 -0.01 6.31
CA ILE A 49 -3.97 0.62 6.26
C ILE A 49 -4.47 1.07 7.64
N SER A 50 -3.95 0.49 8.72
CA SER A 50 -4.31 0.87 10.10
C SER A 50 -3.67 2.19 10.52
N ILE A 51 -2.87 2.83 9.66
CA ILE A 51 -2.18 4.08 9.95
C ILE A 51 -2.97 5.24 9.37
N GLU A 52 -3.38 6.19 10.20
CA GLU A 52 -4.26 7.31 9.83
C GLU A 52 -3.77 8.17 8.64
N CYS A 53 -2.46 8.28 8.44
CA CYS A 53 -1.89 9.13 7.38
C CYS A 53 -1.67 8.41 6.05
N ILE A 54 -2.15 7.17 5.87
CA ILE A 54 -1.90 6.44 4.63
C ILE A 54 -2.89 6.78 3.53
N ASP A 55 -2.35 7.10 2.35
CA ASP A 55 -3.15 7.29 1.15
C ASP A 55 -3.37 5.95 0.45
N LEU A 56 -4.60 5.43 0.56
CA LEU A 56 -5.04 4.16 -0.05
C LEU A 56 -5.19 4.26 -1.57
N ASN A 57 -5.45 5.47 -2.05
CA ASN A 57 -5.84 5.78 -3.41
C ASN A 57 -4.72 6.46 -4.21
N ALA A 58 -3.54 6.54 -3.62
CA ALA A 58 -2.33 6.94 -4.28
C ALA A 58 -2.12 6.15 -5.58
N ILE A 59 -1.81 6.86 -6.66
CA ILE A 59 -1.45 6.28 -7.95
C ILE A 59 0.07 6.30 -8.15
N ASN A 60 0.62 5.22 -8.70
CA ASN A 60 2.02 5.17 -9.08
C ASN A 60 2.25 5.73 -10.52
N LYS A 61 3.50 5.70 -11.01
CA LYS A 61 3.82 6.17 -12.38
C LYS A 61 3.16 5.33 -13.49
N ALA A 62 2.71 4.13 -13.18
CA ALA A 62 1.96 3.30 -14.11
C ALA A 62 0.46 3.62 -14.13
N GLY A 63 0.00 4.57 -13.30
CA GLY A 63 -1.42 4.90 -13.15
C GLY A 63 -2.20 3.82 -12.41
N GLU A 64 -1.54 3.00 -11.59
CA GLU A 64 -2.14 1.91 -10.82
C GLU A 64 -2.17 2.30 -9.33
N THR A 65 -3.29 2.05 -8.67
CA THR A 65 -3.40 2.06 -7.20
C THR A 65 -2.92 0.74 -6.60
N ALA A 66 -2.78 0.68 -5.27
CA ALA A 66 -2.55 -0.58 -4.59
C ALA A 66 -3.65 -1.61 -4.90
N PHE A 67 -4.91 -1.18 -5.03
CA PHE A 67 -6.03 -2.05 -5.37
C PHE A 67 -5.88 -2.66 -6.77
N ASP A 68 -5.55 -1.84 -7.78
CA ASP A 68 -5.31 -2.31 -9.15
C ASP A 68 -4.19 -3.35 -9.21
N ILE A 69 -3.11 -3.15 -8.45
CA ILE A 69 -2.01 -4.12 -8.36
C ILE A 69 -2.51 -5.43 -7.72
N ALA A 70 -3.29 -5.37 -6.64
CA ALA A 70 -3.78 -6.57 -5.97
C ALA A 70 -4.64 -7.44 -6.90
N GLU A 71 -5.53 -6.82 -7.66
CA GLU A 71 -6.38 -7.52 -8.64
C GLU A 71 -5.57 -8.06 -9.81
N LYS A 72 -4.66 -7.25 -10.38
CA LYS A 72 -3.81 -7.64 -11.50
C LYS A 72 -2.94 -8.86 -11.19
N PHE A 73 -2.46 -8.96 -9.94
CA PHE A 73 -1.66 -10.09 -9.48
C PHE A 73 -2.51 -11.24 -8.92
N GLY A 74 -3.84 -11.11 -8.87
CA GLY A 74 -4.74 -12.16 -8.40
C GLY A 74 -4.58 -12.48 -6.91
N MET A 75 -4.51 -11.44 -6.07
CA MET A 75 -4.28 -11.59 -4.62
C MET A 75 -5.56 -11.37 -3.82
N PRO A 76 -6.44 -12.38 -3.68
CA PRO A 76 -7.78 -12.20 -3.10
C PRO A 76 -7.76 -11.70 -1.66
N GLU A 77 -6.77 -12.12 -0.87
CA GLU A 77 -6.63 -11.68 0.53
C GLU A 77 -6.29 -10.18 0.62
N VAL A 78 -5.36 -9.71 -0.21
CA VAL A 78 -4.99 -8.28 -0.27
C VAL A 78 -6.13 -7.44 -0.86
N VAL A 79 -6.81 -7.94 -1.90
CA VAL A 79 -8.00 -7.30 -2.47
C VAL A 79 -9.08 -7.13 -1.40
N SER A 80 -9.34 -8.16 -0.61
CA SER A 80 -10.33 -8.10 0.46
C SER A 80 -9.96 -7.05 1.51
N ILE A 81 -8.71 -7.03 1.97
CA ILE A 81 -8.21 -6.06 2.95
C ILE A 81 -8.34 -4.63 2.42
N LEU A 82 -7.87 -4.37 1.20
CA LEU A 82 -7.93 -3.05 0.57
C LEU A 82 -9.39 -2.60 0.32
N LYS A 83 -10.27 -3.53 -0.09
CA LYS A 83 -11.70 -3.25 -0.27
C LYS A 83 -12.37 -2.86 1.04
N VAL A 84 -12.08 -3.57 2.13
CA VAL A 84 -12.60 -3.26 3.48
C VAL A 84 -12.08 -1.90 3.95
N ALA A 85 -10.84 -1.55 3.61
CA ALA A 85 -10.27 -0.24 3.91
C ALA A 85 -10.89 0.91 3.07
N GLY A 86 -11.71 0.61 2.07
CA GLY A 86 -12.29 1.60 1.16
C GLY A 86 -11.35 2.06 0.04
N ALA A 87 -10.30 1.29 -0.25
CA ALA A 87 -9.44 1.56 -1.41
C ALA A 87 -10.20 1.29 -2.71
N ALA A 88 -10.05 2.18 -3.68
CA ALA A 88 -10.70 2.09 -4.97
C ALA A 88 -9.69 2.02 -6.12
N HIS A 89 -10.19 1.69 -7.30
CA HIS A 89 -9.41 1.70 -8.53
C HIS A 89 -8.89 3.09 -8.88
N SER A 90 -7.75 3.17 -9.56
CA SER A 90 -7.25 4.45 -10.11
C SER A 90 -8.27 5.12 -11.04
N LYS A 91 -9.12 4.32 -11.70
CA LYS A 91 -10.16 4.77 -12.64
C LYS A 91 -11.40 5.39 -11.98
N ASP A 92 -11.63 5.11 -10.69
CA ASP A 92 -12.83 5.59 -9.98
C ASP A 92 -12.66 7.03 -9.46
N HIS A 93 -11.41 7.49 -9.32
CA HIS A 93 -11.04 8.82 -8.84
C HIS A 93 -11.27 9.97 -9.84
N GLY A 94 -11.90 9.69 -10.99
CA GLY A 94 -12.03 10.60 -12.12
C GLY A 94 -13.46 10.98 -12.50
N LYS A 95 -14.35 11.19 -11.52
CA LYS A 95 -15.69 11.75 -11.76
C LYS A 95 -15.95 12.98 -10.89
#